data_AF-A0A538TLR0-F1
#
_entry.id   AF-A0A538TLR0-F1
#
_cell.length_a   1.000
_cell.length_b   1.000
_cell.length_c   1.000
_cell.angle_alpha   90.00
_cell.angle_beta   90.00
_cell.angle_gamma   90.00
#
_symmetry.space_group_name_H-M   'P 1'
#
loop_
_entity.id
_entity.type
_entity.pdbx_description
1 polymer ?
#
loop_
_entity_poly.entity_id
_entity_poly.type
_entity_poly.pdbx_seq_one_letter_code
_entity_poly.pdbx_strand_id
1 'polypeptide(L)'
;MDKHEKGIEIDPTRADLPLPLWKGKYGGDLKRLPRVVQKLLHRRILSPEEKAELLWRFYELDLAARVRQRVLWTAFFVICVAGITGYFALTHWSWLLSRLDMLAPPSTK
;
A
#
# COMPACT_ATOMS: atom_id res chain seq x y z
N MET A 1 16.18 -26.53 -32.52
CA MET A 1 14.80 -26.36 -32.03
C MET A 1 14.53 -24.89 -31.95
N ASP A 2 13.61 -24.41 -32.77
CA ASP A 2 13.33 -22.98 -32.95
C ASP A 2 12.56 -22.40 -31.77
N LYS A 3 12.90 -21.15 -31.43
CA LYS A 3 12.37 -20.43 -30.26
C LYS A 3 10.86 -20.17 -30.34
N HIS A 4 10.25 -20.36 -31.51
CA HIS A 4 8.81 -20.21 -31.77
C HIS A 4 7.93 -21.24 -31.04
N GLU A 5 8.47 -22.41 -30.65
CA GLU A 5 7.69 -23.43 -29.92
C GLU A 5 7.49 -23.11 -28.43
N LYS A 6 8.24 -22.15 -27.86
CA LYS A 6 8.19 -21.86 -26.42
C LYS A 6 7.09 -20.87 -26.00
N GLY A 7 6.36 -20.25 -26.93
CA GLY A 7 5.29 -19.31 -26.58
C GLY A 7 5.77 -18.07 -25.81
N ILE A 8 7.05 -17.70 -25.93
CA ILE A 8 7.67 -16.51 -25.28
C ILE A 8 8.00 -15.44 -26.34
N GLU A 9 7.20 -15.34 -27.39
CA GLU A 9 7.22 -14.15 -28.26
C GLU A 9 6.06 -13.26 -27.82
N ILE A 10 6.36 -12.38 -26.86
CA ILE A 10 5.51 -11.26 -26.51
C ILE A 10 5.63 -10.27 -27.67
N ASP A 11 4.74 -10.39 -28.66
CA ASP A 11 4.58 -9.40 -29.71
C ASP A 11 4.10 -8.08 -29.07
N PRO A 12 4.96 -7.04 -28.99
CA PRO A 12 4.63 -5.77 -28.33
C PRO A 12 3.62 -4.95 -29.14
N THR A 13 3.23 -5.40 -30.33
CA THR A 13 2.32 -4.73 -31.26
C THR A 13 0.91 -5.32 -31.27
N ARG A 14 0.68 -6.42 -30.55
CA ARG A 14 -0.63 -7.07 -30.46
C ARG A 14 -1.55 -6.27 -29.53
N ALA A 15 -2.64 -5.75 -30.10
CA ALA A 15 -3.58 -4.85 -29.42
C ALA A 15 -4.33 -5.50 -28.24
N ASP A 16 -4.41 -6.83 -28.21
CA ASP A 16 -5.20 -7.59 -27.23
C ASP A 16 -4.39 -8.04 -26.00
N LEU A 17 -3.16 -7.55 -25.81
CA LEU A 17 -2.40 -7.91 -24.62
C LEU A 17 -2.98 -7.23 -23.36
N PRO A 18 -3.02 -7.95 -22.23
CA PRO A 18 -3.30 -7.32 -20.96
C PRO A 18 -2.26 -6.22 -20.71
N LEU A 19 -2.76 -5.05 -20.37
CA LEU A 19 -1.94 -3.87 -20.10
C LEU A 19 -0.83 -4.22 -19.10
N PRO A 20 0.42 -3.78 -19.34
CA PRO A 20 1.54 -4.11 -18.47
C PRO A 20 1.25 -3.67 -17.03
N LEU A 21 1.64 -4.52 -16.09
CA LEU A 21 1.46 -4.31 -14.66
C LEU A 21 2.10 -2.98 -14.24
N TRP A 22 1.27 -2.01 -13.84
CA TRP A 22 1.74 -0.67 -13.53
C TRP A 22 2.33 -0.60 -12.12
N LYS A 23 3.64 -0.37 -12.04
CA LYS A 23 4.38 -0.26 -10.76
C LYS A 23 4.30 1.14 -10.12
N GLY A 24 3.24 1.90 -10.41
CA GLY A 24 2.96 3.21 -9.81
C GLY A 24 3.82 4.38 -10.32
N LYS A 25 4.71 4.18 -11.29
CA LYS A 25 5.45 5.24 -11.99
C LYS A 25 5.65 4.88 -13.45
N TYR A 26 5.49 5.86 -14.33
CA TYR A 26 6.03 5.78 -15.68
C TYR A 26 7.37 6.52 -15.69
N GLY A 27 8.47 5.77 -15.64
CA GLY A 27 9.81 6.31 -15.79
C GLY A 27 10.36 5.89 -17.16
N GLY A 28 10.73 6.86 -18.01
CA GLY A 28 11.38 6.59 -19.29
C GLY A 28 10.92 7.46 -20.46
N ASP A 29 11.38 7.06 -21.65
CA ASP A 29 11.14 7.70 -22.95
C ASP A 29 9.64 7.94 -23.22
N LEU A 30 9.28 9.19 -23.55
CA LEU A 30 7.91 9.63 -23.87
C LEU A 30 7.24 8.76 -24.96
N LYS A 31 8.04 8.18 -25.85
CA LYS A 31 7.56 7.25 -26.90
C LYS A 31 7.06 5.92 -26.37
N ARG A 32 7.46 5.52 -25.15
CA ARG A 32 7.06 4.28 -24.48
C ARG A 32 5.93 4.46 -23.47
N LEU A 33 5.40 5.68 -23.33
CA LEU A 33 4.23 5.93 -22.50
C LEU A 33 2.99 5.26 -23.11
N PRO A 34 2.06 4.72 -22.30
CA PRO A 34 0.79 4.22 -22.80
C PRO A 34 0.05 5.27 -23.63
N ARG A 35 -0.67 4.82 -24.67
CA ARG A 35 -1.41 5.71 -25.60
C ARG A 35 -2.34 6.68 -24.87
N VAL A 36 -2.97 6.24 -23.79
CA VAL A 36 -3.83 7.04 -22.92
C VAL A 36 -3.07 8.25 -22.32
N VAL A 37 -1.87 8.02 -21.81
CA VAL A 37 -1.00 9.06 -21.23
C VAL A 37 -0.48 9.99 -22.32
N GLN A 38 -0.11 9.45 -23.48
CA GLN A 38 0.29 10.26 -24.64
C GLN A 38 -0.86 11.15 -25.12
N LYS A 39 -2.08 10.64 -25.19
CA LYS A 39 -3.27 11.41 -25.56
C LYS A 39 -3.57 12.52 -24.55
N LEU A 40 -3.49 12.24 -23.25
CA LEU A 40 -3.60 13.24 -22.21
C LEU A 40 -2.58 14.38 -22.37
N LEU A 41 -1.30 14.03 -22.58
CA LEU A 41 -0.21 15.01 -22.77
C LEU A 41 -0.46 15.91 -23.98
N HIS A 42 -0.99 15.35 -25.07
CA HIS A 42 -1.29 16.08 -26.30
C HIS A 42 -2.72 16.67 -26.33
N ARG A 43 -3.44 16.68 -25.20
CA ARG A 43 -4.83 17.16 -25.06
C ARG A 43 -5.80 16.57 -26.09
N ARG A 44 -5.56 15.33 -26.52
CA ARG A 44 -6.45 14.62 -27.44
C ARG A 44 -7.63 14.01 -26.67
N ILE A 45 -8.76 13.88 -27.37
CA ILE A 45 -9.97 13.27 -26.80
C ILE A 45 -9.72 11.79 -26.51
N LEU A 46 -10.07 11.38 -25.29
CA LEU A 46 -10.00 9.98 -24.84
C LEU A 46 -11.29 9.25 -25.18
N SER A 47 -11.17 8.01 -25.65
CA SER A 47 -12.34 7.13 -25.80
C SER A 47 -12.94 6.78 -24.42
N PRO A 48 -14.20 6.33 -24.35
CA PRO A 48 -14.81 5.88 -23.10
C PRO A 48 -14.01 4.76 -22.41
N GLU A 49 -13.45 3.83 -23.18
CA GLU A 49 -12.60 2.73 -22.69
C GLU A 49 -11.30 3.26 -22.10
N GLU A 50 -10.64 4.19 -22.77
CA GLU A 50 -9.40 4.81 -22.30
C GLU A 50 -9.62 5.61 -21.00
N LYS A 51 -10.79 6.23 -20.83
CA LYS A 51 -11.17 6.90 -19.58
C LYS A 51 -11.38 5.90 -18.45
N ALA A 52 -12.03 4.77 -18.72
CA ALA A 52 -12.27 3.72 -17.73
C ALA A 52 -10.94 3.11 -17.24
N GLU A 53 -10.01 2.85 -18.16
CA GLU A 53 -8.66 2.38 -17.80
C GLU A 53 -7.94 3.40 -16.90
N LEU A 54 -8.04 4.69 -17.22
CA LEU A 54 -7.42 5.77 -16.46
C LEU A 54 -8.00 5.86 -15.03
N LEU A 55 -9.32 5.75 -14.90
CA LEU A 55 -10.01 5.70 -13.62
C LEU A 55 -9.57 4.48 -12.80
N TRP A 56 -9.46 3.32 -13.43
CA TRP A 56 -8.98 2.10 -12.78
C TRP A 56 -7.55 2.28 -12.25
N ARG A 57 -6.66 2.85 -13.06
CA ARG A 57 -5.27 3.15 -12.64
C ARG A 57 -5.23 4.14 -11.47
N PHE A 58 -6.02 5.21 -11.50
CA PHE A 58 -6.09 6.13 -10.36
C PHE A 58 -6.63 5.46 -9.10
N TYR A 59 -7.63 4.59 -9.24
CA TYR A 59 -8.15 3.81 -8.13
C TYR A 59 -7.06 2.90 -7.52
N GLU A 60 -6.26 2.21 -8.34
CA GLU A 60 -5.14 1.38 -7.86
C GLU A 60 -4.13 2.18 -7.03
N LEU A 61 -3.77 3.39 -7.48
CA LEU A 61 -2.87 4.28 -6.74
C LEU A 61 -3.47 4.75 -5.41
N ASP A 62 -4.72 5.18 -5.43
CA ASP A 62 -5.40 5.69 -4.25
C ASP A 62 -5.62 4.56 -3.22
N LEU A 63 -5.91 3.34 -3.67
CA LEU A 63 -5.97 2.17 -2.81
C LEU A 63 -4.60 1.87 -2.17
N ALA A 64 -3.53 1.85 -2.97
CA ALA A 64 -2.17 1.61 -2.46
C ALA A 64 -1.74 2.71 -1.46
N ALA A 65 -2.06 3.97 -1.73
CA ALA A 65 -1.78 5.09 -0.84
C ALA A 65 -2.54 4.97 0.48
N ARG A 66 -3.84 4.64 0.43
CA ARG A 66 -4.66 4.42 1.63
C ARG A 66 -4.17 3.25 2.46
N VAL A 67 -3.78 2.14 1.85
CA VAL A 67 -3.19 0.99 2.55
C VAL A 67 -1.89 1.40 3.25
N ARG A 68 -0.98 2.07 2.53
CA ARG A 68 0.29 2.55 3.11
C ARG A 68 0.05 3.51 4.28
N GLN A 69 -0.88 4.45 4.12
CA GLN A 69 -1.21 5.42 5.16
C GLN A 69 -1.80 4.72 6.39
N ARG A 70 -2.71 3.76 6.22
CA ARG A 70 -3.24 2.96 7.33
C ARG A 70 -2.12 2.23 8.08
N VAL A 71 -1.22 1.55 7.37
CA VAL A 71 -0.10 0.83 7.99
C VAL A 71 0.77 1.77 8.83
N LEU A 72 1.10 2.96 8.30
CA LEU A 72 1.89 3.96 9.03
C LEU A 72 1.17 4.44 10.30
N TRP A 73 -0.13 4.75 10.20
CA TRP A 73 -0.94 5.17 11.34
C TRP A 73 -1.06 4.07 12.39
N THR A 74 -1.29 2.83 11.99
CA THR A 74 -1.35 1.68 12.90
C THR A 74 -0.02 1.48 13.60
N ALA A 75 1.11 1.54 12.87
CA ALA A 75 2.44 1.42 13.47
C ALA A 75 2.70 2.54 14.49
N PHE A 76 2.40 3.79 14.14
CA PHE A 76 2.51 4.93 15.05
C PHE A 76 1.68 4.73 16.32
N PHE A 77 0.41 4.32 16.17
CA PHE A 77 -0.47 4.06 17.30
C PHE A 77 0.08 2.98 18.23
N VAL A 78 0.56 1.86 17.67
CA VAL A 78 1.16 0.76 18.45
C VAL A 78 2.39 1.22 19.22
N ILE A 79 3.28 2.02 18.59
CA ILE A 79 4.46 2.58 19.24
C ILE A 79 4.06 3.51 20.39
N CYS A 80 3.08 4.38 20.18
CA CYS A 80 2.59 5.28 21.22
C CYS A 80 1.99 4.51 22.40
N VAL A 81 1.14 3.51 22.15
CA VAL A 81 0.55 2.68 23.21
C VAL A 81 1.64 1.93 23.97
N ALA A 82 2.56 1.26 23.27
CA ALA A 82 3.66 0.54 23.91
C ALA A 82 4.56 1.47 24.74
N GLY A 83 4.85 2.67 24.24
CA GLY A 83 5.61 3.69 24.96
C GLY A 83 4.91 4.18 26.22
N ILE A 84 3.61 4.50 26.13
CA ILE A 84 2.80 4.92 27.28
C ILE A 84 2.74 3.81 28.33
N THR A 85 2.43 2.58 27.91
CA THR A 85 2.35 1.42 28.82
C THR A 85 3.71 1.13 29.46
N GLY A 86 4.80 1.18 28.70
CA GLY A 86 6.15 0.97 29.22
C GLY A 86 6.57 2.05 30.22
N TYR A 87 6.31 3.32 29.91
CA TYR A 87 6.55 4.43 30.83
C TYR A 87 5.77 4.24 32.14
N PHE A 88 4.47 3.96 32.04
CA PHE A 88 3.61 3.77 33.20
C PHE A 88 4.05 2.58 34.06
N ALA A 89 4.45 1.47 33.42
CA ALA A 89 4.99 0.31 34.11
C ALA A 89 6.28 0.65 34.86
N LEU A 90 7.16 1.49 34.31
CA LEU A 90 8.40 1.89 34.98
C LEU A 90 8.18 2.87 36.13
N THR A 91 7.30 3.86 35.96
CA THR A 91 7.14 4.94 36.96
C THR A 91 6.12 4.63 38.04
N HIS A 92 5.12 3.81 37.74
CA HIS A 92 4.01 3.53 38.66
C HIS A 92 3.92 2.06 39.08
N TRP A 93 4.99 1.28 38.86
CA TRP A 93 5.05 -0.13 39.31
C TRP A 93 4.77 -0.26 40.81
N SER A 94 5.35 0.62 41.62
CA SER A 94 5.16 0.63 43.07
C SER A 94 3.71 0.92 43.45
N TRP A 95 3.07 1.90 42.80
CA TRP A 95 1.66 2.23 42.99
C TRP A 95 0.74 1.05 42.61
N LEU A 96 1.04 0.34 41.51
CA LEU A 96 0.29 -0.82 41.07
C LEU A 96 0.40 -1.99 42.07
N LEU A 97 1.62 -2.30 42.52
CA LEU A 97 1.86 -3.34 43.53
C LEU A 97 1.17 -3.02 44.85
N SER A 98 1.23 -1.76 45.32
CA SER A 98 0.54 -1.35 46.53
C SER A 98 -0.98 -1.49 46.44
N ARG A 99 -1.57 -1.29 45.25
CA ARG A 99 -3.01 -1.53 45.04
C ARG A 99 -3.34 -3.02 45.02
N LEU A 100 -2.48 -3.85 44.41
CA LEU A 100 -2.68 -5.30 44.40
C LEU A 100 -2.55 -5.93 45.79
N ASP A 101 -1.59 -5.48 46.60
CA ASP A 101 -1.45 -5.91 47.99
C ASP A 101 -2.68 -5.53 48.84
N MET A 102 -3.31 -4.38 48.55
CA MET A 102 -4.55 -3.95 49.21
C MET A 102 -5.77 -4.80 48.87
N LEU A 103 -5.77 -5.44 47.69
CA LEU A 103 -6.82 -6.36 47.25
C LEU A 103 -6.53 -7.83 47.60
N ALA A 104 -5.31 -8.13 48.04
CA ALA A 104 -4.96 -9.48 48.49
C ALA A 104 -5.66 -9.76 49.84
N PRO A 105 -6.34 -10.92 50.00
CA PRO A 105 -6.94 -11.28 51.28
C PRO A 105 -5.84 -11.40 52.34
N PRO A 106 -6.13 -11.05 53.61
CA PRO A 106 -5.15 -11.14 54.68
C PRO A 106 -4.63 -12.57 54.76
N SER A 107 -3.32 -12.73 54.59
CA SER A 107 -2.61 -14.00 54.78
C SER A 107 -2.88 -14.49 56.21
N THR A 108 -3.79 -15.45 56.37
CA THR A 108 -4.02 -16.16 57.62
C THR A 108 -2.79 -17.00 57.96
N LYS A 109 -1.95 -16.47 58.85
CA LYS A 109 -1.10 -17.27 59.72
C LYS A 109 -1.74 -17.34 61.09
#